data_AF-A0A819VV25-F1
#
_entry.id   AF-A0A819VV25-F1
#
_cell.length_a   1.000
_cell.length_b   1.000
_cell.length_c   1.000
_cell.angle_alpha   90.00
_cell.angle_beta   90.00
_cell.angle_gamma   90.00
#
_symmetry.space_group_name_H-M   'P 1'
#
loop_
_entity.id
_entity.type
_entity.pdbx_description
1 polymer ?
#
loop_
_entity_poly.entity_id
_entity_poly.type
_entity_poly.pdbx_seq_one_letter_code
_entity_poly.pdbx_strand_id
1 'polypeptide(L)'
;TFHEICSDLTTQILLLGDVNERVSTQDIESIAYQACDKIYKKEDSGPYDSLWESMHETISTLTTIGNSIEHGLFDSNSNEQNEKPKQAIYLIAEQLKTSMNEADLIRSRLELKDEELIDLKKMFKLKHDELSELNIRLSLNEKRVESLQKESDEKANKLKQVLEEARIDAEKKIKQCEDAIAVLQNDNEQLEQEKSALNERLKQLTKTKLVDTLTQKKIGTTQRTSGPTTDGGISPQRQLSSSSYINEGTIGSTVNEQEIVPLRNTIRLLKDEIWQLKMTRTSNELSKLQIPLKDKKTNEIADIYKSSTLLLNDLFTTIANYKITGENVAVKQELIRSKMKLVDQTAFNLNNRLNQCQSNILPGSIIQTTMKTFSNPQFAKSLKQDRQLAAEIHLPGVNTGGELDITQEQYRTIMHEVIGCN
;
A
#
# COMPACT_ATOMS: atom_id res chain seq x y z
N THR A 1 40.92 46.19 54.10
CA THR A 1 41.55 46.26 52.78
C THR A 1 42.90 46.99 52.83
N PHE A 2 42.99 48.33 52.81
CA PHE A 2 44.29 49.05 52.82
C PHE A 2 45.19 48.68 54.01
N HIS A 3 44.65 48.73 55.23
CA HIS A 3 45.39 48.38 56.45
C HIS A 3 45.90 46.93 56.42
N GLU A 4 45.16 46.00 55.82
CA GLU A 4 45.56 44.59 55.72
C GLU A 4 46.69 44.40 54.70
N ILE A 5 46.65 45.13 53.57
CA ILE A 5 47.75 45.15 52.58
C ILE A 5 49.02 45.70 53.22
N CYS A 6 48.93 46.87 53.88
CA CYS A 6 50.07 47.49 54.55
C CYS A 6 50.61 46.63 55.70
N SER A 7 49.73 45.99 56.46
CA SER A 7 50.13 45.08 57.54
C SER A 7 50.84 43.84 57.00
N ASP A 8 50.29 43.17 55.97
CA ASP A 8 50.88 41.96 55.38
C ASP A 8 52.23 42.29 54.73
N LEU A 9 52.32 43.41 54.00
CA LEU A 9 53.57 43.94 53.43
C LEU A 9 54.61 44.20 54.53
N THR A 10 54.22 44.87 55.62
CA THR A 10 55.14 45.17 56.73
C THR A 10 55.63 43.90 57.41
N THR A 11 54.76 42.90 57.63
CA THR A 11 55.16 41.62 58.21
C THR A 11 56.06 40.80 57.30
N GLN A 12 55.83 40.82 55.99
CA GLN A 12 56.65 40.09 55.02
C GLN A 12 58.02 40.75 54.81
N ILE A 13 58.09 42.08 54.80
CA ILE A 13 59.36 42.82 54.78
C ILE A 13 60.17 42.59 56.07
N LEU A 14 59.51 42.56 57.23
CA LEU A 14 60.16 42.24 58.52
C LEU A 14 60.67 40.79 58.58
N LEU A 15 60.02 39.84 57.89
CA LEU A 15 60.49 38.46 57.80
C LEU A 15 61.73 38.28 56.90
N LEU A 16 61.92 39.19 55.94
CA LEU A 16 63.06 39.17 55.00
C LEU A 16 64.26 39.99 55.50
N GLY A 17 64.04 40.92 56.42
CA GLY A 17 65.08 41.78 56.97
C GLY A 17 65.82 41.14 58.14
N ASP A 18 66.91 40.42 57.86
CA ASP A 18 68.04 40.43 58.79
C ASP A 18 68.63 41.85 58.78
N VAL A 19 68.94 42.40 59.96
CA VAL A 19 69.09 43.83 60.30
C VAL A 19 70.11 44.63 59.45
N ASN A 20 70.80 44.03 58.48
CA ASN A 20 71.84 44.71 57.68
C ASN A 20 71.84 44.46 56.16
N GLU A 21 70.83 43.82 55.57
CA GLU A 21 70.70 43.79 54.10
C GLU A 21 69.71 44.84 53.59
N ARG A 22 70.16 45.65 52.63
CA ARG A 22 69.28 46.58 51.93
C ARG A 22 68.34 45.76 51.06
N VAL A 23 67.06 45.68 51.46
CA VAL A 23 66.02 45.04 50.65
C VAL A 23 66.01 45.71 49.27
N SER A 24 66.19 44.92 48.20
CA SER A 24 66.18 45.43 46.84
C SER A 24 64.81 45.99 46.49
N THR A 25 64.75 47.08 45.72
CA THR A 25 63.50 47.65 45.23
C THR A 25 62.64 46.64 44.45
N GLN A 26 63.26 45.66 43.78
CA GLN A 26 62.55 44.59 43.07
C GLN A 26 61.89 43.58 44.01
N ASP A 27 62.49 43.32 45.17
CA ASP A 27 61.93 42.38 46.15
C ASP A 27 60.71 43.00 46.84
N ILE A 28 60.79 44.30 47.16
CA ILE A 28 59.66 45.08 47.71
C ILE A 28 58.49 45.10 46.73
N GLU A 29 58.78 45.29 45.44
CA GLU A 29 57.77 45.30 44.39
C GLU A 29 57.09 43.92 44.27
N SER A 30 57.86 42.84 44.24
CA SER A 30 57.33 41.45 44.22
C SER A 30 56.42 41.14 45.41
N ILE A 31 56.82 41.56 46.62
CA ILE A 31 56.03 41.37 47.85
C ILE A 31 54.74 42.19 47.80
N ALA A 32 54.79 43.41 47.25
CA ALA A 32 53.60 44.25 47.08
C ALA A 32 52.57 43.62 46.14
N TYR A 33 53.02 43.04 45.01
CA TYR A 33 52.14 42.28 44.12
C TYR A 33 51.51 41.08 44.83
N GLN A 34 52.28 40.30 45.59
CA GLN A 34 51.76 39.14 46.33
C GLN A 34 50.73 39.52 47.41
N ALA A 35 50.96 40.62 48.13
CA ALA A 35 50.03 41.11 49.14
C ALA A 35 48.72 41.62 48.51
N CYS A 36 48.79 42.29 47.36
CA CYS A 36 47.60 42.78 46.65
C CYS A 36 46.79 41.63 46.02
N ASP A 37 47.45 40.68 45.36
CA ASP A 37 46.82 39.49 44.75
C ASP A 37 46.04 38.65 45.79
N LYS A 38 46.59 38.53 47.00
CA LYS A 38 45.96 37.77 48.09
C LYS A 38 44.64 38.39 48.54
N ILE A 39 44.51 39.71 48.45
CA ILE A 39 43.37 40.49 48.96
C ILE A 39 42.36 40.78 47.85
N TYR A 40 42.80 41.18 46.66
CA TYR A 40 41.91 41.59 45.55
C TYR A 40 41.52 40.48 44.57
N LYS A 41 42.17 39.29 44.65
CA LYS A 41 41.83 38.05 43.92
C LYS A 41 41.15 38.27 42.55
N LYS A 42 41.99 38.35 41.51
CA LYS A 42 41.70 38.30 40.06
C LYS A 42 41.20 39.56 39.33
N GLU A 43 40.86 40.65 39.99
CA GLU A 43 40.65 41.97 39.33
C GLU A 43 41.56 43.03 39.98
N ASP A 44 42.87 42.91 39.76
CA ASP A 44 43.85 43.85 40.29
C ASP A 44 44.47 44.65 39.13
N SER A 45 44.44 45.99 39.22
CA SER A 45 45.10 46.91 38.28
C SER A 45 46.60 47.11 38.60
N GLY A 46 47.10 46.41 39.62
CA GLY A 46 48.47 46.49 40.11
C GLY A 46 48.54 47.18 41.49
N PRO A 47 49.62 46.95 42.25
CA PRO A 47 49.72 47.35 43.65
C PRO A 47 49.68 48.85 43.85
N TYR A 48 50.12 49.64 42.86
CA TYR A 48 50.07 51.09 42.92
C TYR A 48 48.64 51.61 42.76
N ASP A 49 47.92 51.14 41.74
CA ASP A 49 46.57 51.59 41.43
C ASP A 49 45.57 51.11 42.48
N SER A 50 45.68 49.85 42.91
CA SER A 50 44.82 49.29 43.96
C SER A 50 45.04 49.93 45.33
N LEU A 51 46.27 50.36 45.63
CA LEU A 51 46.57 51.12 46.84
C LEU A 51 46.07 52.56 46.74
N TRP A 52 46.22 53.19 45.57
CA TRP A 52 45.70 54.52 45.29
C TRP A 52 44.17 54.57 45.39
N GLU A 53 43.47 53.61 44.79
CA GLU A 53 42.02 53.52 44.79
C GLU A 53 41.47 53.24 46.21
N SER A 54 42.13 52.37 46.97
CA SER A 54 41.80 52.13 48.37
C SER A 54 42.06 53.37 49.26
N MET A 55 43.13 54.11 49.00
CA MET A 55 43.41 55.37 49.70
C MET A 55 42.40 56.46 49.32
N HIS A 56 41.99 56.52 48.05
CA HIS A 56 40.98 57.46 47.60
C HIS A 56 39.61 57.16 48.22
N GLU A 57 39.25 55.88 48.34
CA GLU A 57 38.03 55.44 49.03
C GLU A 57 38.05 55.78 50.52
N THR A 58 39.18 55.60 51.20
CA THR A 58 39.33 56.01 52.60
C THR A 58 39.27 57.53 52.78
N ILE A 59 39.82 58.32 51.85
CA ILE A 59 39.68 59.79 51.86
C ILE A 59 38.22 60.20 51.59
N SER A 60 37.54 59.54 50.65
CA SER A 60 36.14 59.80 50.31
C SER A 60 35.21 59.51 51.49
N THR A 61 35.39 58.36 52.15
CA THR A 61 34.65 58.00 53.37
C THR A 61 34.96 58.96 54.51
N LEU A 62 36.23 59.34 54.72
CA LEU A 62 36.61 60.32 55.75
C LEU A 62 36.02 61.71 55.46
N THR A 63 35.95 62.12 54.20
CA THR A 63 35.32 63.38 53.77
C THR A 63 33.81 63.32 54.02
N THR A 64 33.18 62.19 53.72
CA THR A 64 31.75 61.96 53.99
C THR A 64 31.45 62.00 55.48
N ILE A 65 32.30 61.37 56.30
CA ILE A 65 32.21 61.42 57.77
C ILE A 65 32.44 62.85 58.27
N GLY A 66 33.46 63.55 57.76
CA GLY A 66 33.75 64.95 58.09
C GLY A 66 32.56 65.87 57.81
N ASN A 67 31.97 65.77 56.62
CA ASN A 67 30.76 66.48 56.25
C ASN A 67 29.57 66.09 57.14
N SER A 68 29.43 64.80 57.47
CA SER A 68 28.34 64.30 58.33
C SER A 68 28.47 64.79 59.78
N ILE A 69 29.69 64.96 60.27
CA ILE A 69 29.99 65.54 61.60
C ILE A 69 29.78 67.05 61.57
N GLU A 70 30.27 67.75 60.55
CA GLU A 70 30.12 69.20 60.37
C GLU A 70 28.64 69.61 60.29
N HIS A 71 27.79 68.77 59.70
CA HIS A 71 26.35 68.99 59.58
C HIS A 71 25.52 68.34 60.72
N GLY A 72 26.14 67.76 61.75
CA GLY A 72 25.44 67.19 62.91
C GLY A 72 24.52 65.99 62.58
N LEU A 73 24.76 65.32 61.44
CA LEU A 73 23.91 64.23 60.93
C LEU A 73 24.09 62.92 61.70
N PHE A 74 25.07 62.83 62.60
CA PHE A 74 25.31 61.62 63.41
C PHE A 74 24.35 61.47 64.60
N ASP A 75 23.76 62.57 65.08
CA ASP A 75 22.81 62.59 66.21
C ASP A 75 21.35 62.77 65.76
N SER A 76 21.13 62.88 64.45
CA SER A 76 19.83 63.15 63.84
C SER A 76 19.25 61.89 63.19
N ASN A 77 18.32 61.25 63.92
CA ASN A 77 17.26 60.36 63.42
C ASN A 77 17.60 58.87 63.19
N SER A 78 17.79 58.16 64.29
CA SER A 78 17.50 56.72 64.39
C SER A 78 16.00 56.41 64.31
N ASN A 79 15.25 56.88 63.30
CA ASN A 79 13.85 56.44 63.09
C ASN A 79 13.29 56.51 61.65
N GLU A 80 14.00 57.05 60.66
CA GLU A 80 13.45 57.14 59.28
C GLU A 80 14.08 56.18 58.26
N GLN A 81 15.08 55.37 58.64
CA GLN A 81 15.69 54.37 57.72
C GLN A 81 15.20 52.92 57.89
N ASN A 82 14.27 52.64 58.80
CA ASN A 82 13.81 51.26 59.06
C ASN A 82 12.69 50.74 58.14
N GLU A 83 12.18 51.53 57.20
CA GLU A 83 11.14 51.09 56.25
C GLU A 83 11.67 50.68 54.86
N LYS A 84 12.72 51.35 54.35
CA LYS A 84 13.34 51.03 53.04
C LYS A 84 13.93 49.62 52.94
N PRO A 85 14.68 49.08 53.94
CA PRO A 85 15.21 47.71 53.84
C PRO A 85 14.11 46.64 53.90
N LYS A 86 12.98 46.89 54.59
CA LYS A 86 11.86 45.94 54.67
C LYS A 86 11.12 45.79 53.34
N GLN A 87 10.93 46.89 52.61
CA GLN A 87 10.30 46.86 51.27
C GLN A 87 11.20 46.16 50.24
N ALA A 88 12.51 46.39 50.26
CA ALA A 88 13.45 45.69 49.37
C ALA A 88 13.50 44.18 49.64
N ILE A 89 13.52 43.76 50.91
CA ILE A 89 13.47 42.34 51.29
C ILE A 89 12.15 41.69 50.86
N TYR A 90 11.02 42.39 51.00
CA TYR A 90 9.73 41.88 50.52
C TYR A 90 9.71 41.69 49.01
N LEU A 91 10.25 42.65 48.25
CA LEU A 91 10.34 42.57 46.79
C LEU A 91 11.24 41.40 46.35
N ILE A 92 12.37 41.19 47.01
CA ILE A 92 13.27 40.06 46.76
C ILE A 92 12.58 38.73 47.11
N ALA A 93 11.85 38.67 48.22
CA ALA A 93 11.11 37.48 48.63
C ALA A 93 9.96 37.15 47.67
N GLU A 94 9.26 38.18 47.16
CA GLU A 94 8.20 38.03 46.15
C GLU A 94 8.79 37.56 44.81
N GLN A 95 9.89 38.16 44.35
CA GLN A 95 10.63 37.74 43.15
C GLN A 95 11.17 36.31 43.26
N LEU A 96 11.65 35.92 44.45
CA LEU A 96 12.11 34.56 44.69
C LEU A 96 10.93 33.58 44.64
N LYS A 97 9.79 33.93 45.24
CA LYS A 97 8.58 33.10 45.22
C LYS A 97 8.02 32.92 43.81
N THR A 98 8.00 33.98 42.99
CA THR A 98 7.59 33.86 41.58
C THR A 98 8.55 32.99 40.80
N SER A 99 9.87 33.18 40.96
CA SER A 99 10.90 32.34 40.35
C SER A 99 10.79 30.86 40.76
N MET A 100 10.53 30.57 42.04
CA MET A 100 10.30 29.19 42.51
C MET A 100 9.05 28.57 41.88
N ASN A 101 7.94 29.31 41.79
CA ASN A 101 6.73 28.83 41.13
C ASN A 101 6.94 28.59 39.62
N GLU A 102 7.69 29.46 38.95
CA GLU A 102 8.06 29.27 37.54
C GLU A 102 8.93 28.02 37.36
N ALA A 103 9.90 27.80 38.26
CA ALA A 103 10.73 26.59 38.25
C ALA A 103 9.90 25.32 38.46
N ASP A 104 8.94 25.32 39.38
CA ASP A 104 8.03 24.19 39.60
C ASP A 104 7.12 23.91 38.39
N LEU A 105 6.63 24.96 37.72
CA LEU A 105 5.84 24.82 36.50
C LEU A 105 6.68 24.20 35.36
N ILE A 106 7.92 24.66 35.19
CA ILE A 106 8.84 24.11 34.19
C ILE A 106 9.17 22.66 34.53
N ARG A 107 9.38 22.33 35.80
CA ARG A 107 9.62 20.96 36.27
C ARG A 107 8.44 20.04 35.96
N SER A 108 7.21 20.45 36.28
CA SER A 108 6.01 19.68 35.96
C SER A 108 5.84 19.48 34.44
N ARG A 109 6.14 20.51 33.64
CA ARG A 109 6.11 20.39 32.16
C ARG A 109 7.19 19.43 31.65
N LEU A 110 8.37 19.41 32.27
CA LEU A 110 9.45 18.48 31.94
C LEU A 110 9.03 17.04 32.25
N GLU A 111 8.47 16.80 33.44
CA GLU A 111 7.97 15.48 33.86
C GLU A 111 6.92 14.94 32.87
N LEU A 112 5.95 15.78 32.45
CA LEU A 112 4.98 15.40 31.41
C LEU A 112 5.64 15.07 30.06
N LYS A 113 6.69 15.80 29.68
CA LYS A 113 7.42 15.53 28.43
C LYS A 113 8.24 14.25 28.51
N ASP A 114 8.79 13.92 29.67
CA ASP A 114 9.48 12.64 29.90
C ASP A 114 8.51 11.45 29.84
N GLU A 115 7.29 11.60 30.38
CA GLU A 115 6.23 10.60 30.24
C GLU A 115 5.80 10.41 28.77
N GLU A 116 5.53 11.51 28.05
CA GLU A 116 5.24 11.46 26.61
C GLU A 116 6.37 10.79 25.83
N LEU A 117 7.63 11.07 26.18
CA LEU A 117 8.80 10.49 25.52
C LEU A 117 8.89 8.98 25.77
N ILE A 118 8.60 8.52 27.00
CA ILE A 118 8.53 7.10 27.33
C ILE A 118 7.43 6.40 26.52
N ASP A 119 6.25 7.01 26.42
CA ASP A 119 5.14 6.41 25.67
C ASP A 119 5.38 6.42 24.16
N LEU A 120 5.97 7.49 23.63
CA LEU A 120 6.42 7.52 22.23
C LEU A 120 7.47 6.44 21.96
N LYS A 121 8.42 6.19 22.88
CA LYS A 121 9.37 5.08 22.75
C LYS A 121 8.68 3.72 22.73
N LYS A 122 7.68 3.51 23.59
CA LYS A 122 6.88 2.26 23.58
C LYS A 122 6.15 2.08 22.25
N MET A 123 5.48 3.13 21.77
CA MET A 123 4.76 3.11 20.48
C MET A 123 5.72 2.86 19.31
N PHE A 124 6.89 3.50 19.32
CA PHE A 124 7.92 3.27 18.31
C PHE A 124 8.38 1.82 18.30
N LYS A 125 8.65 1.23 19.47
CA LYS A 125 9.05 -0.17 19.57
C LYS A 125 7.95 -1.11 19.06
N LEU A 126 6.71 -0.89 19.45
CA LEU A 126 5.57 -1.68 18.96
C LEU A 126 5.42 -1.58 17.43
N LYS A 127 5.55 -0.37 16.87
CA LYS A 127 5.54 -0.19 15.40
C LYS A 127 6.74 -0.81 14.71
N HIS A 128 7.91 -0.82 15.35
CA HIS A 128 9.08 -1.50 14.83
C HIS A 128 8.86 -3.02 14.77
N ASP A 129 8.29 -3.60 15.84
CA ASP A 129 8.00 -5.03 15.93
C ASP A 129 6.92 -5.42 14.89
N GLU A 130 5.84 -4.63 14.74
CA GLU A 130 4.83 -4.80 13.68
C GLU A 130 5.46 -4.77 12.28
N LEU A 131 6.33 -3.80 12.00
CA LEU A 131 7.04 -3.71 10.72
C LEU A 131 7.94 -4.93 10.48
N SER A 132 8.60 -5.43 11.52
CA SER A 132 9.45 -6.62 11.43
C SER A 132 8.62 -7.87 11.09
N GLU A 133 7.44 -8.04 11.69
CA GLU A 133 6.51 -9.14 11.40
C GLU A 133 5.98 -9.05 9.96
N LEU A 134 5.55 -7.86 9.54
CA LEU A 134 5.10 -7.62 8.17
C LEU A 134 6.19 -7.93 7.15
N ASN A 135 7.44 -7.59 7.45
CA ASN A 135 8.57 -7.90 6.58
C ASN A 135 8.84 -9.42 6.48
N ILE A 136 8.70 -10.16 7.58
CA ILE A 136 8.77 -11.63 7.56
C ILE A 136 7.63 -12.20 6.70
N ARG A 137 6.40 -11.72 6.90
CA ARG A 137 5.23 -12.15 6.12
C ARG A 137 5.40 -11.84 4.62
N LEU A 138 5.96 -10.68 4.29
CA LEU A 138 6.30 -10.30 2.93
C LEU A 138 7.34 -11.27 2.32
N SER A 139 8.44 -11.54 3.02
CA SER A 139 9.45 -12.49 2.55
C SER A 139 8.90 -13.91 2.34
N LEU A 140 7.99 -14.37 3.20
CA LEU A 140 7.33 -15.67 3.02
C LEU A 140 6.42 -15.68 1.80
N ASN A 141 5.66 -14.61 1.56
CA ASN A 141 4.81 -14.47 0.39
C ASN A 141 5.62 -14.39 -0.91
N GLU A 142 6.74 -13.65 -0.92
CA GLU A 142 7.67 -13.60 -2.06
C GLU A 142 8.20 -14.99 -2.40
N LYS A 143 8.69 -15.75 -1.42
CA LYS A 143 9.14 -17.15 -1.62
C LYS A 143 8.03 -18.06 -2.13
N ARG A 144 6.80 -17.86 -1.67
CA ARG A 144 5.63 -18.60 -2.14
C ARG A 144 5.31 -18.27 -3.60
N VAL A 145 5.39 -17.00 -3.98
CA VAL A 145 5.22 -16.57 -5.37
C VAL A 145 6.32 -17.15 -6.26
N GLU A 146 7.58 -17.10 -5.83
CA GLU A 146 8.69 -17.70 -6.57
C GLU A 146 8.50 -19.21 -6.77
N SER A 147 8.01 -19.91 -5.75
CA SER A 147 7.74 -21.35 -5.81
C SER A 147 6.58 -21.67 -6.76
N LEU A 148 5.48 -20.91 -6.70
CA LEU A 148 4.36 -21.05 -7.63
C LEU A 148 4.74 -20.72 -9.07
N GLN A 149 5.61 -19.71 -9.25
CA GLN A 149 6.14 -19.36 -10.57
C GLN A 149 6.95 -20.51 -11.16
N LYS A 150 7.87 -21.09 -10.37
CA LYS A 150 8.65 -22.27 -10.79
C LYS A 150 7.74 -23.45 -11.14
N GLU A 151 6.75 -23.75 -10.31
CA GLU A 151 5.80 -24.84 -10.57
C GLU A 151 4.98 -24.59 -11.85
N SER A 152 4.56 -23.34 -12.07
CA SER A 152 3.86 -22.93 -13.30
C SER A 152 4.76 -23.09 -14.53
N ASP A 153 6.02 -22.66 -14.45
CA ASP A 153 6.98 -22.77 -15.54
C ASP A 153 7.29 -24.24 -15.87
N GLU A 154 7.44 -25.10 -14.85
CA GLU A 154 7.58 -26.54 -15.03
C GLU A 154 6.36 -27.19 -15.71
N LYS A 155 5.14 -26.81 -15.31
CA LYS A 155 3.91 -27.28 -15.96
C LYS A 155 3.81 -26.80 -17.41
N ALA A 156 4.18 -25.54 -17.67
CA ALA A 156 4.21 -24.99 -19.02
C ALA A 156 5.22 -25.73 -19.91
N ASN A 157 6.40 -26.06 -19.37
CA ASN A 157 7.41 -26.83 -20.10
C ASN A 157 6.95 -28.26 -20.39
N LYS A 158 6.32 -28.94 -19.41
CA LYS A 158 5.71 -30.26 -19.61
C LYS A 158 4.63 -30.24 -20.69
N LEU A 159 3.73 -29.25 -20.67
CA LEU A 159 2.69 -29.09 -21.69
C LEU A 159 3.27 -28.83 -23.08
N LYS A 160 4.31 -27.99 -23.19
CA LYS A 160 5.01 -27.76 -24.46
C LYS A 160 5.63 -29.05 -25.00
N GLN A 161 6.26 -29.85 -24.13
CA GLN A 161 6.82 -31.14 -24.52
C GLN A 161 5.74 -32.09 -25.04
N VAL A 162 4.63 -32.26 -24.31
CA VAL A 162 3.51 -33.11 -24.75
C VAL A 162 2.90 -32.62 -26.07
N LEU A 163 2.80 -31.31 -26.27
CA LEU A 163 2.33 -30.73 -27.52
C LEU A 163 3.27 -31.09 -28.68
N GLU A 164 4.58 -30.94 -28.49
CA GLU A 164 5.57 -31.27 -29.51
C GLU A 164 5.59 -32.77 -29.83
N GLU A 165 5.52 -33.63 -28.82
CA GLU A 165 5.40 -35.08 -29.01
C GLU A 165 4.13 -35.44 -29.80
N ALA A 166 2.97 -34.88 -29.45
CA ALA A 166 1.72 -35.10 -30.17
C ALA A 166 1.77 -34.56 -31.62
N ARG A 167 2.45 -33.45 -31.85
CA ARG A 167 2.67 -32.88 -33.19
C ARG A 167 3.51 -33.82 -34.05
N ILE A 168 4.64 -34.30 -33.52
CA ILE A 168 5.52 -35.24 -34.21
C ILE A 168 4.77 -36.53 -34.55
N ASP A 169 3.97 -37.06 -33.61
CA ASP A 169 3.20 -38.28 -33.85
C ASP A 169 2.07 -38.08 -34.88
N ALA A 170 1.44 -36.91 -34.91
CA ALA A 170 0.48 -36.58 -35.96
C ALA A 170 1.15 -36.51 -37.34
N GLU A 171 2.33 -35.89 -37.43
CA GLU A 171 3.10 -35.81 -38.68
C GLU A 171 3.55 -37.19 -39.18
N LYS A 172 4.01 -38.06 -38.27
CA LYS A 172 4.30 -39.47 -38.61
C LYS A 172 3.07 -40.20 -39.15
N LYS A 173 1.90 -40.01 -38.54
CA LYS A 173 0.65 -40.64 -39.01
C LYS A 173 0.21 -40.12 -40.36
N ILE A 174 0.33 -38.81 -40.60
CA ILE A 174 0.08 -38.21 -41.92
C ILE A 174 0.97 -38.87 -42.97
N LYS A 175 2.27 -38.97 -42.70
CA LYS A 175 3.22 -39.62 -43.61
C LYS A 175 2.88 -41.09 -43.86
N GLN A 176 2.52 -41.85 -42.83
CA GLN A 176 2.07 -43.24 -42.98
C GLN A 176 0.81 -43.37 -43.85
N CYS A 177 -0.14 -42.43 -43.72
CA CYS A 177 -1.32 -42.39 -44.57
C CYS A 177 -0.97 -42.02 -46.02
N GLU A 178 -0.05 -41.07 -46.23
CA GLU A 178 0.44 -40.71 -47.57
C GLU A 178 1.14 -41.91 -48.24
N ASP A 179 2.01 -42.61 -47.51
CA ASP A 179 2.68 -43.83 -48.00
C ASP A 179 1.65 -44.92 -48.35
N ALA A 180 0.62 -45.11 -47.50
CA ALA A 180 -0.44 -46.07 -47.77
C ALA A 180 -1.30 -45.69 -48.99
N ILE A 181 -1.58 -44.39 -49.18
CA ILE A 181 -2.28 -43.88 -50.38
C ILE A 181 -1.44 -44.15 -51.62
N ALA A 182 -0.13 -43.91 -51.58
CA ALA A 182 0.78 -44.16 -52.70
C ALA A 182 0.80 -45.64 -53.12
N VAL A 183 0.82 -46.56 -52.15
CA VAL A 183 0.71 -48.01 -52.41
C VAL A 183 -0.62 -48.34 -53.10
N LEU A 184 -1.75 -47.83 -52.57
CA LEU A 184 -3.07 -48.09 -53.17
C LEU A 184 -3.21 -47.50 -54.58
N GLN A 185 -2.59 -46.35 -54.85
CA GLN A 185 -2.56 -45.76 -56.18
C GLN A 185 -1.80 -46.65 -57.17
N ASN A 186 -0.62 -47.16 -56.76
CA ASN A 186 0.15 -48.09 -57.57
C ASN A 186 -0.62 -49.40 -57.85
N ASP A 187 -1.28 -49.96 -56.84
CA ASP A 187 -2.12 -51.15 -57.02
C ASP A 187 -3.29 -50.89 -57.97
N ASN A 188 -3.91 -49.71 -57.90
CA ASN A 188 -5.00 -49.33 -58.80
C ASN A 188 -4.51 -49.17 -60.25
N GLU A 189 -3.34 -48.54 -60.46
CA GLU A 189 -2.69 -48.46 -61.78
C GLU A 189 -2.36 -49.86 -62.33
N GLN A 190 -1.84 -50.77 -61.50
CA GLN A 190 -1.57 -52.14 -61.90
C GLN A 190 -2.86 -52.87 -62.30
N LEU A 191 -3.93 -52.75 -61.52
CA LEU A 191 -5.23 -53.33 -61.85
C LEU A 191 -5.83 -52.75 -63.14
N GLU A 192 -5.67 -51.45 -63.39
CA GLU A 192 -6.08 -50.81 -64.65
C GLU A 192 -5.28 -51.35 -65.84
N GLN A 193 -3.97 -51.54 -65.69
CA GLN A 193 -3.12 -52.18 -66.69
C GLN A 193 -3.57 -53.62 -66.96
N GLU A 194 -3.77 -54.44 -65.92
CA GLU A 194 -4.25 -55.82 -66.06
C GLU A 194 -5.62 -55.88 -66.74
N LYS A 195 -6.55 -55.00 -66.36
CA LYS A 195 -7.87 -54.86 -66.99
C LYS A 195 -7.76 -54.50 -68.47
N SER A 196 -6.88 -53.55 -68.82
CA SER A 196 -6.66 -53.16 -70.22
C SER A 196 -6.08 -54.31 -71.05
N ALA A 197 -5.10 -55.05 -70.50
CA ALA A 197 -4.48 -56.21 -71.13
C ALA A 197 -5.48 -57.37 -71.32
N LEU A 198 -6.34 -57.63 -70.33
CA LEU A 198 -7.41 -58.61 -70.44
C LEU A 198 -8.46 -58.20 -71.48
N ASN A 199 -8.86 -56.93 -71.51
CA ASN A 199 -9.75 -56.41 -72.54
C ASN A 199 -9.16 -56.53 -73.95
N GLU A 200 -7.85 -56.30 -74.10
CA GLU A 200 -7.16 -56.49 -75.38
C GLU A 200 -7.14 -57.96 -75.79
N ARG A 201 -6.78 -58.88 -74.88
CA ARG A 201 -6.88 -60.33 -75.13
C ARG A 201 -8.29 -60.76 -75.50
N LEU A 202 -9.32 -60.22 -74.85
CA LEU A 202 -10.71 -60.53 -75.15
C LEU A 202 -11.11 -60.02 -76.54
N LYS A 203 -10.70 -58.81 -76.91
CA LYS A 203 -10.87 -58.28 -78.27
C LYS A 203 -10.18 -59.15 -79.31
N GLN A 204 -8.95 -59.60 -79.04
CA GLN A 204 -8.21 -60.51 -79.90
C GLN A 204 -8.92 -61.86 -80.04
N LEU A 205 -9.34 -62.50 -78.94
CA LEU A 205 -10.10 -63.76 -78.96
C LEU A 205 -11.44 -63.63 -79.71
N THR A 206 -12.14 -62.51 -79.55
CA THR A 206 -13.41 -62.24 -80.25
C THR A 206 -13.17 -62.11 -81.75
N LYS A 207 -12.09 -61.43 -82.16
CA LYS A 207 -11.68 -61.32 -83.56
C LYS A 207 -11.31 -62.69 -84.15
N THR A 208 -10.56 -63.52 -83.43
CA THR A 208 -10.20 -64.88 -83.87
C THR A 208 -11.43 -65.78 -83.98
N LYS A 209 -12.33 -65.78 -82.99
CA LYS A 209 -13.60 -66.52 -83.07
C LYS A 209 -14.49 -66.07 -84.23
N LEU A 210 -14.54 -64.77 -84.55
CA LEU A 210 -15.27 -64.26 -85.72
C LEU A 210 -14.67 -64.79 -87.04
N VAL A 211 -13.35 -64.84 -87.14
CA VAL A 211 -12.65 -65.42 -88.31
C VAL A 211 -12.91 -66.93 -88.39
N ASP A 212 -12.88 -67.65 -87.27
CA ASP A 212 -13.20 -69.08 -87.21
C ASP A 212 -14.67 -69.37 -87.53
N THR A 213 -15.60 -68.48 -87.16
CA THR A 213 -17.02 -68.58 -87.51
C THR A 213 -17.24 -68.29 -89.00
N LEU A 214 -16.38 -67.47 -89.64
CA LEU A 214 -16.40 -67.22 -91.08
C LEU A 214 -15.82 -68.38 -91.90
N THR A 215 -14.86 -69.13 -91.38
CA THR A 215 -14.34 -70.35 -92.03
C THR A 215 -15.22 -71.58 -91.81
N GLN A 216 -16.19 -71.54 -90.88
CA GLN A 216 -17.03 -72.69 -90.50
C GLN A 216 -18.54 -72.53 -90.76
N LYS A 217 -18.99 -71.66 -91.69
CA LYS A 217 -20.40 -71.65 -92.13
C LYS A 217 -20.56 -71.65 -93.65
N LYS A 218 -20.53 -72.86 -94.21
CA LYS A 218 -21.43 -73.24 -95.31
C LYS A 218 -22.72 -73.79 -94.64
N ILE A 219 -23.85 -73.16 -94.95
CA ILE A 219 -25.27 -73.53 -94.66
C ILE A 219 -25.92 -72.89 -93.40
N GLY A 220 -27.01 -72.14 -93.62
CA GLY A 220 -28.19 -72.09 -92.73
C GLY A 220 -28.55 -70.78 -91.98
N THR A 221 -29.18 -69.83 -92.68
CA THR A 221 -30.40 -69.00 -92.41
C THR A 221 -30.74 -68.32 -91.04
N THR A 222 -30.98 -66.98 -91.12
CA THR A 222 -31.86 -65.99 -90.38
C THR A 222 -31.79 -65.88 -88.84
N GLN A 223 -31.80 -64.71 -88.17
CA GLN A 223 -32.74 -63.57 -88.29
C GLN A 223 -32.18 -62.27 -87.60
N ARG A 224 -32.79 -61.13 -87.99
CA ARG A 224 -32.56 -59.69 -87.71
C ARG A 224 -32.47 -59.30 -86.20
N THR A 225 -31.93 -58.17 -85.71
CA THR A 225 -32.12 -56.73 -86.08
C THR A 225 -31.06 -55.80 -85.42
N SER A 226 -30.65 -54.75 -86.16
CA SER A 226 -30.27 -53.35 -85.78
C SER A 226 -29.37 -53.05 -84.56
N GLY A 227 -28.18 -52.49 -84.84
CA GLY A 227 -27.43 -51.57 -83.94
C GLY A 227 -27.94 -50.12 -84.02
N PRO A 228 -27.13 -49.06 -83.75
CA PRO A 228 -25.72 -49.05 -83.30
C PRO A 228 -25.33 -47.91 -82.31
N THR A 229 -24.04 -47.92 -81.86
CA THR A 229 -23.10 -46.77 -81.61
C THR A 229 -23.44 -45.76 -80.50
N THR A 230 -22.54 -45.14 -79.71
CA THR A 230 -21.07 -44.92 -79.65
C THR A 230 -20.84 -44.16 -78.32
N ASP A 231 -19.90 -44.54 -77.48
CA ASP A 231 -18.56 -43.92 -77.32
C ASP A 231 -18.50 -42.74 -76.33
N GLY A 232 -17.38 -42.65 -75.60
CA GLY A 232 -16.92 -41.45 -74.89
C GLY A 232 -17.35 -41.30 -73.42
N GLY A 233 -16.41 -41.55 -72.49
CA GLY A 233 -16.57 -41.27 -71.06
C GLY A 233 -16.36 -39.79 -70.67
N ILE A 234 -16.53 -39.51 -69.37
CA ILE A 234 -15.68 -38.73 -68.45
C ILE A 234 -16.50 -38.44 -67.16
N SER A 235 -15.86 -38.74 -66.03
CA SER A 235 -15.98 -38.32 -64.62
C SER A 235 -17.23 -37.64 -64.01
N PRO A 236 -17.46 -37.84 -62.69
CA PRO A 236 -18.58 -37.27 -61.95
C PRO A 236 -18.25 -35.91 -61.33
N GLN A 237 -19.16 -34.92 -61.41
CA GLN A 237 -19.35 -33.95 -60.31
C GLN A 237 -20.71 -33.23 -60.35
N ARG A 238 -21.47 -33.42 -59.25
CA ARG A 238 -22.51 -32.59 -58.59
C ARG A 238 -23.41 -31.65 -59.43
N GLN A 239 -24.73 -31.77 -59.28
CA GLN A 239 -25.55 -31.03 -58.30
C GLN A 239 -27.06 -31.36 -58.43
N LEU A 240 -27.73 -31.38 -57.27
CA LEU A 240 -29.12 -31.00 -56.95
C LEU A 240 -30.24 -31.16 -58.00
N SER A 241 -31.29 -31.92 -57.63
CA SER A 241 -32.63 -31.39 -57.29
C SER A 241 -33.73 -32.44 -57.51
N SER A 242 -34.46 -32.74 -56.44
CA SER A 242 -35.92 -32.85 -56.38
C SER A 242 -36.66 -33.80 -57.34
N SER A 243 -37.21 -34.86 -56.74
CA SER A 243 -38.67 -35.01 -56.54
C SER A 243 -39.24 -36.36 -56.97
N SER A 244 -39.69 -37.10 -55.94
CA SER A 244 -40.88 -37.97 -55.93
C SER A 244 -40.88 -39.24 -56.78
N TYR A 245 -40.37 -40.32 -56.19
CA TYR A 245 -40.95 -41.65 -56.35
C TYR A 245 -41.87 -41.98 -55.16
N ILE A 246 -43.08 -42.41 -55.50
CA ILE A 246 -43.92 -43.45 -54.91
C ILE A 246 -43.31 -44.16 -53.68
N ASN A 247 -44.05 -44.27 -52.57
CA ASN A 247 -43.97 -45.44 -51.68
C ASN A 247 -45.25 -45.60 -50.83
N GLU A 248 -45.98 -46.65 -51.16
CA GLU A 248 -47.00 -47.30 -50.34
C GLU A 248 -46.26 -48.19 -49.32
N GLY A 249 -46.34 -47.85 -48.03
CA GLY A 249 -45.71 -48.63 -46.96
C GLY A 249 -45.18 -47.81 -45.80
N THR A 250 -46.03 -47.06 -45.07
CA THR A 250 -45.62 -46.41 -43.81
C THR A 250 -46.81 -46.29 -42.86
N ILE A 251 -47.16 -47.40 -42.19
CA ILE A 251 -48.02 -47.35 -41.00
C ILE A 251 -47.24 -47.74 -39.72
N GLY A 252 -45.99 -48.23 -39.83
CA GLY A 252 -45.15 -48.58 -38.68
C GLY A 252 -44.28 -47.46 -38.09
N SER A 253 -44.10 -46.32 -38.78
CA SER A 253 -43.11 -45.28 -38.40
C SER A 253 -43.70 -44.08 -37.67
N THR A 254 -45.00 -43.83 -37.81
CA THR A 254 -45.63 -42.58 -37.34
C THR A 254 -46.01 -42.60 -35.85
N VAL A 255 -46.33 -43.77 -35.31
CA VAL A 255 -46.64 -43.95 -33.88
C VAL A 255 -45.39 -43.77 -33.01
N ASN A 256 -44.25 -44.29 -33.48
CA ASN A 256 -42.99 -44.16 -32.77
C ASN A 256 -42.45 -42.72 -32.82
N GLU A 257 -42.61 -41.99 -33.92
CA GLU A 257 -42.18 -40.59 -33.98
C GLU A 257 -43.01 -39.66 -33.07
N GLN A 258 -44.31 -39.93 -32.91
CA GLN A 258 -45.18 -39.16 -32.00
C GLN A 258 -44.80 -39.33 -30.52
N GLU A 259 -44.24 -40.47 -30.11
CA GLU A 259 -43.73 -40.68 -28.74
C GLU A 259 -42.26 -40.29 -28.55
N ILE A 260 -41.43 -40.47 -29.58
CA ILE A 260 -39.98 -40.18 -29.50
C ILE A 260 -39.69 -38.68 -29.46
N VAL A 261 -40.46 -37.84 -30.17
CA VAL A 261 -40.26 -36.39 -30.20
C VAL A 261 -40.46 -35.71 -28.84
N PRO A 262 -41.55 -35.96 -28.09
CA PRO A 262 -41.71 -35.38 -26.75
C PRO A 262 -40.67 -35.93 -25.76
N LEU A 263 -40.29 -37.21 -25.86
CA LEU A 263 -39.21 -37.79 -25.04
C LEU A 263 -37.84 -37.15 -25.31
N ARG A 264 -37.53 -36.81 -26.57
CA ARG A 264 -36.31 -36.06 -26.90
C ARG A 264 -36.33 -34.64 -26.32
N ASN A 265 -37.49 -33.99 -26.31
CA ASN A 265 -37.65 -32.67 -25.71
C ASN A 265 -37.53 -32.70 -24.18
N THR A 266 -38.10 -33.70 -23.50
CA THR A 266 -37.94 -33.84 -22.04
C THR A 266 -36.49 -34.15 -21.66
N ILE A 267 -35.81 -35.02 -22.41
CA ILE A 267 -34.37 -35.28 -22.22
C ILE A 267 -33.55 -34.00 -22.41
N ARG A 268 -33.91 -33.14 -23.39
CA ARG A 268 -33.24 -31.86 -23.59
C ARG A 268 -33.44 -30.91 -22.41
N LEU A 269 -34.68 -30.76 -21.93
CA LEU A 269 -34.99 -29.92 -20.77
C LEU A 269 -34.30 -30.42 -19.49
N LEU A 270 -34.30 -31.74 -19.23
CA LEU A 270 -33.59 -32.32 -18.10
C LEU A 270 -32.08 -32.11 -18.20
N LYS A 271 -31.51 -32.19 -19.40
CA LYS A 271 -30.08 -31.91 -19.61
C LYS A 271 -29.75 -30.43 -19.36
N ASP A 272 -30.62 -29.52 -19.79
CA ASP A 272 -30.47 -28.09 -19.55
C ASP A 272 -30.59 -27.76 -18.06
N GLU A 273 -31.53 -28.40 -17.34
CA GLU A 273 -31.70 -28.26 -15.90
C GLU A 273 -30.51 -28.82 -15.11
N ILE A 274 -29.98 -29.99 -15.49
CA ILE A 274 -28.75 -30.54 -14.91
C ILE A 274 -27.57 -29.59 -15.14
N TRP A 275 -27.47 -28.98 -16.33
CA TRP A 275 -26.42 -28.03 -16.64
C TRP A 275 -26.54 -26.75 -15.79
N GLN A 276 -27.76 -26.22 -15.66
CA GLN A 276 -28.07 -25.10 -14.77
C GLN A 276 -27.71 -25.43 -13.32
N LEU A 277 -28.16 -26.58 -12.79
CA LEU A 277 -27.87 -27.01 -11.42
C LEU A 277 -26.37 -27.15 -11.17
N LYS A 278 -25.64 -27.74 -12.13
CA LYS A 278 -24.18 -27.87 -12.06
C LYS A 278 -23.50 -26.50 -12.11
N MET A 279 -23.98 -25.59 -12.97
CA MET A 279 -23.47 -24.23 -13.07
C MET A 279 -23.73 -23.41 -11.80
N THR A 280 -24.93 -23.49 -11.20
CA THR A 280 -25.23 -22.87 -9.92
C THR A 280 -24.39 -23.45 -8.78
N ARG A 281 -24.14 -24.77 -8.77
CA ARG A 281 -23.27 -25.39 -7.77
C ARG A 281 -21.83 -24.88 -7.90
N THR A 282 -21.27 -24.88 -9.11
CA THR A 282 -19.93 -24.34 -9.34
C THR A 282 -19.86 -22.84 -9.07
N SER A 283 -20.90 -22.08 -9.41
CA SER A 283 -21.00 -20.65 -9.12
C SER A 283 -21.04 -20.40 -7.61
N ASN A 284 -21.78 -21.20 -6.85
CA ASN A 284 -21.83 -21.12 -5.40
C ASN A 284 -20.47 -21.45 -4.78
N GLU A 285 -19.79 -22.50 -5.25
CA GLU A 285 -18.42 -22.83 -4.80
C GLU A 285 -17.39 -21.75 -5.18
N LEU A 286 -17.53 -21.13 -6.36
CA LEU A 286 -16.69 -20.00 -6.80
C LEU A 286 -16.97 -18.72 -6.00
N SER A 287 -18.23 -18.44 -5.67
CA SER A 287 -18.60 -17.26 -4.87
C SER A 287 -18.08 -17.33 -3.42
N LYS A 288 -17.76 -18.52 -2.91
CA LYS A 288 -17.05 -18.70 -1.63
C LYS A 288 -15.58 -18.28 -1.71
N LEU A 289 -15.01 -18.21 -2.91
CA LEU A 289 -13.66 -17.72 -3.16
C LEU A 289 -13.76 -16.24 -3.56
N GLN A 290 -13.81 -15.34 -2.58
CA GLN A 290 -13.73 -13.90 -2.84
C GLN A 290 -12.41 -13.56 -3.50
N ILE A 291 -12.45 -13.17 -4.78
CA ILE A 291 -11.32 -12.58 -5.49
C ILE A 291 -11.59 -11.08 -5.58
N PRO A 292 -10.67 -10.22 -5.12
CA PRO A 292 -10.83 -8.78 -5.25
C PRO A 292 -10.69 -8.37 -6.72
N LEU A 293 -11.81 -8.03 -7.38
CA LEU A 293 -11.79 -7.44 -8.71
C LEU A 293 -11.30 -5.99 -8.64
N LYS A 294 -10.26 -5.68 -9.42
CA LYS A 294 -9.71 -4.33 -9.57
C LYS A 294 -10.47 -3.61 -10.69
N ASP A 295 -11.56 -2.94 -10.31
CA ASP A 295 -12.44 -2.22 -11.24
C ASP A 295 -11.88 -0.86 -11.68
N LYS A 296 -12.30 -0.36 -12.85
CA LYS A 296 -12.05 1.02 -13.37
C LYS A 296 -12.31 2.13 -12.33
N LYS A 297 -13.12 1.85 -11.32
CA LYS A 297 -13.48 2.73 -10.19
C LYS A 297 -12.31 2.99 -9.22
N THR A 298 -11.27 2.15 -9.22
CA THR A 298 -10.04 2.40 -8.44
C THR A 298 -9.28 3.64 -8.94
N ASN A 299 -9.45 4.01 -10.21
CA ASN A 299 -8.76 5.17 -10.80
C ASN A 299 -9.36 6.49 -10.30
N GLU A 300 -10.69 6.57 -10.15
CA GLU A 300 -11.35 7.78 -9.65
C GLU A 300 -11.02 8.04 -8.17
N ILE A 301 -10.89 6.98 -7.37
CA ILE A 301 -10.41 7.06 -5.98
C ILE A 301 -8.94 7.49 -5.94
N ALA A 302 -8.10 6.95 -6.84
CA ALA A 302 -6.70 7.36 -6.95
C ALA A 302 -6.55 8.83 -7.36
N ASP A 303 -7.42 9.33 -8.24
CA ASP A 303 -7.46 10.73 -8.66
C ASP A 303 -7.92 11.66 -7.54
N ILE A 304 -8.91 11.24 -6.73
CA ILE A 304 -9.34 11.97 -5.53
C ILE A 304 -8.20 12.00 -4.51
N TYR A 305 -7.52 10.88 -4.29
CA TYR A 305 -6.37 10.82 -3.38
C TYR A 305 -5.23 11.75 -3.84
N LYS A 306 -4.90 11.72 -5.13
CA LYS A 306 -3.90 12.63 -5.73
C LYS A 306 -4.31 14.10 -5.61
N SER A 307 -5.59 14.41 -5.82
CA SER A 307 -6.11 15.78 -5.67
C SER A 307 -6.07 16.24 -4.20
N SER A 308 -6.35 15.35 -3.26
CA SER A 308 -6.28 15.63 -1.82
C SER A 308 -4.86 15.87 -1.34
N THR A 309 -3.87 15.10 -1.83
CA THR A 309 -2.46 15.30 -1.47
C THR A 309 -1.91 16.59 -2.04
N LEU A 310 -2.31 16.98 -3.25
CA LEU A 310 -1.96 18.28 -3.82
C LEU A 310 -2.51 19.45 -2.99
N LEU A 311 -3.78 19.37 -2.56
CA LEU A 311 -4.39 20.39 -1.70
C LEU A 311 -3.70 20.49 -0.33
N LEU A 312 -3.34 19.34 0.25
CA LEU A 312 -2.61 19.28 1.52
C LEU A 312 -1.20 19.87 1.40
N ASN A 313 -0.50 19.64 0.29
CA ASN A 313 0.77 20.29 0.00
C ASN A 313 0.62 21.81 -0.23
N ASP A 314 -0.43 22.26 -0.93
CA ASP A 314 -0.71 23.68 -1.11
C ASP A 314 -1.04 24.39 0.21
N LEU A 315 -1.72 23.70 1.13
CA LEU A 315 -1.92 24.17 2.50
C LEU A 315 -0.61 24.28 3.27
N PHE A 316 0.22 23.23 3.25
CA PHE A 316 1.51 23.27 3.93
C PHE A 316 2.43 24.36 3.40
N THR A 317 2.47 24.59 2.08
CA THR A 317 3.26 25.69 1.51
C THR A 317 2.66 27.05 1.87
N THR A 318 1.34 27.20 1.89
CA THR A 318 0.67 28.44 2.32
C THR A 318 0.94 28.75 3.79
N ILE A 319 0.94 27.74 4.66
CA ILE A 319 1.28 27.86 6.09
C ILE A 319 2.78 28.14 6.27
N ALA A 320 3.66 27.46 5.55
CA ALA A 320 5.11 27.67 5.64
C ALA A 320 5.54 29.07 5.16
N ASN A 321 4.84 29.62 4.18
CA ASN A 321 5.05 30.98 3.68
C ASN A 321 4.39 32.06 4.57
N TYR A 322 3.83 31.70 5.73
CA TYR A 322 3.22 32.62 6.67
C TYR A 322 4.27 33.46 7.40
N LYS A 323 4.69 34.56 6.77
CA LYS A 323 5.46 35.62 7.43
C LYS A 323 4.76 36.95 7.25
N ILE A 324 3.97 37.34 8.26
CA ILE A 324 3.34 38.66 8.33
C ILE A 324 4.38 39.65 8.84
N THR A 325 5.26 40.14 7.97
CA THR A 325 6.13 41.28 8.26
C THR A 325 6.08 42.28 7.10
N GLY A 326 6.06 43.60 7.42
CA GLY A 326 6.09 44.72 6.48
C GLY A 326 4.80 45.57 6.38
N GLU A 327 4.88 46.73 5.72
CA GLU A 327 3.87 47.81 5.62
C GLU A 327 2.54 47.47 4.88
N ASN A 328 2.27 46.19 4.57
CA ASN A 328 1.07 45.76 3.84
C ASN A 328 0.39 44.55 4.48
N VAL A 329 0.26 44.58 5.81
CA VAL A 329 -0.36 43.50 6.62
C VAL A 329 -1.81 43.23 6.19
N ALA A 330 -2.61 44.27 5.93
CA ALA A 330 -4.02 44.13 5.58
C ALA A 330 -4.22 43.40 4.23
N VAL A 331 -3.44 43.75 3.21
CA VAL A 331 -3.49 43.11 1.88
C VAL A 331 -3.04 41.65 1.96
N LYS A 332 -1.98 41.37 2.73
CA LYS A 332 -1.49 39.99 2.96
C LYS A 332 -2.52 39.15 3.73
N GLN A 333 -3.19 39.71 4.72
CA GLN A 333 -4.26 39.01 5.47
C GLN A 333 -5.47 38.70 4.59
N GLU A 334 -5.90 39.63 3.73
CA GLU A 334 -7.05 39.40 2.85
C GLU A 334 -6.75 38.36 1.76
N LEU A 335 -5.53 38.36 1.21
CA LEU A 335 -5.07 37.32 0.28
C LEU A 335 -5.09 35.93 0.92
N ILE A 336 -4.67 35.81 2.17
CA ILE A 336 -4.68 34.54 2.92
C ILE A 336 -6.13 34.09 3.19
N ARG A 337 -7.02 35.00 3.62
CA ARG A 337 -8.44 34.69 3.80
C ARG A 337 -9.09 34.20 2.50
N SER A 338 -8.77 34.84 1.38
CA SER A 338 -9.26 34.43 0.07
C SER A 338 -8.76 33.04 -0.32
N LYS A 339 -7.47 32.75 -0.09
CA LYS A 339 -6.89 31.41 -0.31
C LYS A 339 -7.50 30.34 0.61
N MET A 340 -7.67 30.61 1.89
CA MET A 340 -8.33 29.69 2.83
C MET A 340 -9.77 29.38 2.40
N LYS A 341 -10.55 30.38 1.98
CA LYS A 341 -11.91 30.15 1.44
C LYS A 341 -11.90 29.25 0.21
N LEU A 342 -10.93 29.44 -0.70
CA LEU A 342 -10.79 28.59 -1.88
C LEU A 342 -10.41 27.15 -1.51
N VAL A 343 -9.54 26.99 -0.51
CA VAL A 343 -9.18 25.67 0.00
C VAL A 343 -10.36 24.99 0.68
N ASP A 344 -11.14 25.70 1.49
CA ASP A 344 -12.35 25.16 2.12
C ASP A 344 -13.37 24.70 1.07
N GLN A 345 -13.55 25.50 0.00
CA GLN A 345 -14.47 25.17 -1.09
C GLN A 345 -13.99 23.95 -1.90
N THR A 346 -12.69 23.84 -2.16
CA THR A 346 -12.11 22.70 -2.85
C THR A 346 -12.13 21.43 -1.99
N ALA A 347 -11.87 21.53 -0.69
CA ALA A 347 -12.01 20.45 0.28
C ALA A 347 -13.45 19.95 0.37
N PHE A 348 -14.44 20.85 0.41
CA PHE A 348 -15.86 20.51 0.38
C PHE A 348 -16.23 19.74 -0.91
N ASN A 349 -15.75 20.20 -2.07
CA ASN A 349 -16.00 19.54 -3.34
C ASN A 349 -15.34 18.14 -3.42
N LEU A 350 -14.11 18.00 -2.93
CA LEU A 350 -13.43 16.70 -2.85
C LEU A 350 -14.16 15.74 -1.93
N ASN A 351 -14.64 16.21 -0.78
CA ASN A 351 -15.42 15.41 0.16
C ASN A 351 -16.74 14.92 -0.45
N ASN A 352 -17.43 15.79 -1.20
CA ASN A 352 -18.65 15.39 -1.91
C ASN A 352 -18.38 14.33 -2.99
N ARG A 353 -17.30 14.49 -3.76
CA ARG A 353 -16.86 13.50 -4.76
C ARG A 353 -16.48 12.18 -4.11
N LEU A 354 -15.80 12.21 -2.96
CA LEU A 354 -15.45 11.02 -2.18
C LEU A 354 -16.70 10.27 -1.70
N ASN A 355 -17.66 10.98 -1.11
CA ASN A 355 -18.92 10.39 -0.64
C ASN A 355 -19.73 9.79 -1.79
N GLN A 356 -19.72 10.43 -2.96
CA GLN A 356 -20.37 9.91 -4.16
C GLN A 356 -19.67 8.67 -4.70
N CYS A 357 -18.32 8.66 -4.76
CA CYS A 357 -17.55 7.49 -5.14
C CYS A 357 -17.78 6.32 -4.17
N GLN A 358 -17.70 6.55 -2.86
CA GLN A 358 -17.95 5.52 -1.84
C GLN A 358 -19.32 4.88 -1.98
N SER A 359 -20.34 5.68 -2.25
CA SER A 359 -21.70 5.19 -2.47
C SER A 359 -21.84 4.40 -3.79
N ASN A 360 -20.98 4.62 -4.79
CA ASN A 360 -21.00 3.94 -6.10
C ASN A 360 -20.16 2.65 -6.16
N ILE A 361 -19.33 2.39 -5.15
CA ILE A 361 -18.42 1.21 -5.09
C ILE A 361 -19.20 -0.06 -4.74
N LEU A 362 -20.16 0.02 -3.83
CA LEU A 362 -20.92 -1.15 -3.38
C LEU A 362 -22.26 -1.24 -4.13
N PRO A 363 -22.61 -2.39 -4.74
CA PRO A 363 -23.94 -2.57 -5.29
C PRO A 363 -24.98 -2.50 -4.16
N GLY A 364 -25.95 -1.58 -4.28
CA GLY A 364 -27.02 -1.39 -3.29
C GLY A 364 -26.81 -0.26 -2.26
N SER A 365 -25.69 0.46 -2.29
CA SER A 365 -25.43 1.61 -1.40
C SER A 365 -26.08 2.93 -1.83
N ILE A 366 -26.74 2.97 -2.99
CA ILE A 366 -27.42 4.17 -3.52
C ILE A 366 -28.89 3.91 -3.77
N ILE A 367 -29.71 4.87 -3.37
CA ILE A 367 -31.10 5.03 -3.77
C ILE A 367 -31.11 6.05 -4.92
N GLN A 368 -31.40 5.58 -6.13
CA GLN A 368 -31.60 6.47 -7.28
C GLN A 368 -33.05 6.96 -7.28
N THR A 369 -33.24 8.27 -7.23
CA THR A 369 -34.54 8.92 -7.47
C THR A 369 -34.51 9.63 -8.82
N THR A 370 -35.68 9.98 -9.36
CA THR A 370 -35.82 10.62 -10.69
C THR A 370 -35.02 11.92 -10.84
N MET A 371 -34.67 12.59 -9.73
CA MET A 371 -34.00 13.90 -9.74
C MET A 371 -32.57 13.87 -9.15
N LYS A 372 -32.28 12.94 -8.24
CA LYS A 372 -30.98 12.89 -7.55
C LYS A 372 -30.68 11.50 -7.01
N THR A 373 -29.40 11.18 -6.85
CA THR A 373 -28.94 9.99 -6.16
C THR A 373 -28.66 10.29 -4.69
N PHE A 374 -29.10 9.42 -3.80
CA PHE A 374 -28.89 9.53 -2.37
C PHE A 374 -28.23 8.26 -1.84
N SER A 375 -27.35 8.40 -0.85
CA SER A 375 -26.79 7.24 -0.15
C SER A 375 -27.88 6.52 0.64
N ASN A 376 -27.86 5.19 0.60
CA ASN A 376 -28.77 4.35 1.36
C ASN A 376 -28.59 4.63 2.88
N PRO A 377 -29.66 4.88 3.64
CA PRO A 377 -29.59 5.14 5.08
C PRO A 377 -28.86 4.04 5.88
N GLN A 378 -29.00 2.77 5.49
CA GLN A 378 -28.29 1.66 6.16
C GLN A 378 -26.79 1.71 5.89
N PHE A 379 -26.40 2.05 4.66
CA PHE A 379 -24.99 2.24 4.28
C PHE A 379 -24.38 3.47 4.96
N ALA A 380 -25.14 4.57 5.05
CA ALA A 380 -24.70 5.77 5.78
C ALA A 380 -24.53 5.51 7.28
N LYS A 381 -25.32 4.60 7.86
CA LYS A 381 -25.15 4.13 9.24
C LYS A 381 -23.91 3.26 9.39
N SER A 382 -23.68 2.31 8.48
CA SER A 382 -22.49 1.43 8.55
C SER A 382 -21.18 2.20 8.44
N LEU A 383 -21.13 3.32 7.70
CA LEU A 383 -19.96 4.20 7.63
C LEU A 383 -19.67 4.96 8.93
N LYS A 384 -20.67 5.11 9.81
CA LYS A 384 -20.57 5.82 11.10
C LYS A 384 -20.54 4.88 12.29
N GLN A 385 -20.75 3.59 12.08
CA GLN A 385 -20.86 2.60 13.14
C GLN A 385 -19.46 2.13 13.52
N ASP A 386 -19.00 2.56 14.69
CA ASP A 386 -17.75 2.06 15.27
C ASP A 386 -17.89 0.59 15.70
N ARG A 387 -16.73 -0.08 15.81
CA ARG A 387 -16.63 -1.47 16.28
C ARG A 387 -17.39 -1.62 17.59
N GLN A 388 -18.39 -2.48 17.60
CA GLN A 388 -19.17 -2.76 18.79
C GLN A 388 -18.55 -3.95 19.53
N LEU A 389 -18.26 -3.77 20.82
CA LEU A 389 -17.83 -4.87 21.68
C LEU A 389 -18.96 -5.89 21.77
N ALA A 390 -18.75 -7.06 21.18
CA ALA A 390 -19.76 -8.11 21.10
C ALA A 390 -19.83 -8.95 22.39
N ALA A 391 -18.68 -9.34 22.94
CA ALA A 391 -18.56 -10.10 24.18
C ALA A 391 -17.14 -10.02 24.73
N GLU A 392 -17.01 -10.19 26.04
CA GLU A 392 -15.73 -10.38 26.72
C GLU A 392 -15.67 -11.82 27.25
N ILE A 393 -14.63 -12.57 26.86
CA ILE A 393 -14.49 -13.98 27.22
C ILE A 393 -13.23 -14.14 28.07
N HIS A 394 -13.41 -14.55 29.33
CA HIS A 394 -12.29 -14.86 30.23
C HIS A 394 -11.85 -16.31 30.05
N LEU A 395 -10.60 -16.51 29.62
CA LEU A 395 -9.98 -17.82 29.49
C LEU A 395 -9.06 -18.11 30.70
N PRO A 396 -9.19 -19.28 31.35
CA PRO A 396 -8.37 -19.60 32.51
C PRO A 396 -6.89 -19.77 32.12
N GLY A 397 -6.00 -19.04 32.82
CA GLY A 397 -4.55 -19.13 32.65
C GLY A 397 -3.92 -18.11 31.69
N VAL A 398 -4.71 -17.17 31.13
CA VAL A 398 -4.21 -16.11 30.25
C VAL A 398 -4.38 -14.74 30.93
N ASN A 399 -3.26 -14.06 31.22
CA ASN A 399 -3.23 -12.73 31.85
C ASN A 399 -3.10 -11.58 30.84
N THR A 400 -3.16 -11.87 29.54
CA THR A 400 -3.02 -10.88 28.47
C THR A 400 -4.34 -10.74 27.72
N GLY A 401 -4.90 -9.53 27.68
CA GLY A 401 -6.08 -9.22 26.88
C GLY A 401 -5.74 -9.18 25.38
N GLY A 402 -6.61 -9.76 24.56
CA GLY A 402 -6.54 -9.69 23.10
C GLY A 402 -7.89 -9.29 22.52
N GLU A 403 -7.89 -8.40 21.53
CA GLU A 403 -9.08 -8.02 20.77
C GLU A 403 -9.20 -8.93 19.54
N LEU A 404 -10.33 -9.60 19.37
CA LEU A 404 -10.59 -10.48 18.24
C LEU A 404 -11.75 -9.94 17.42
N ASP A 405 -11.46 -9.48 16.20
CA ASP A 405 -12.47 -9.07 15.22
C ASP A 405 -13.15 -10.31 14.64
N ILE A 406 -14.43 -10.50 14.98
CA ILE A 406 -15.26 -11.61 14.47
C ILE A 406 -16.46 -11.07 13.70
N THR A 407 -16.84 -11.74 12.61
CA THR A 407 -18.06 -11.42 11.88
C THR A 407 -19.31 -11.89 12.64
N GLN A 408 -20.48 -11.33 12.33
CA GLN A 408 -21.73 -11.72 12.99
C GLN A 408 -22.06 -13.21 12.79
N GLU A 409 -21.69 -13.80 11.64
CA GLU A 409 -21.84 -15.24 11.41
C GLU A 409 -20.87 -16.06 12.27
N GLN A 410 -19.60 -15.65 12.37
CA GLN A 410 -18.63 -16.31 13.23
C GLN A 410 -19.05 -16.23 14.70
N TYR A 411 -19.54 -15.08 15.14
CA TYR A 411 -20.10 -14.91 16.48
C TYR A 411 -21.28 -15.86 16.72
N ARG A 412 -22.22 -15.99 15.78
CA ARG A 412 -23.32 -16.96 15.87
C ARG A 412 -22.82 -18.40 15.95
N THR A 413 -21.86 -18.78 15.11
CA THR A 413 -21.27 -20.13 15.15
C THR A 413 -20.58 -20.39 16.48
N ILE A 414 -19.79 -19.44 17.00
CA ILE A 414 -19.13 -19.57 18.30
C ILE A 414 -20.16 -19.69 19.43
N MET A 415 -21.20 -18.84 19.43
CA MET A 415 -22.25 -18.90 20.45
C MET A 415 -23.03 -20.22 20.41
N HIS A 416 -23.30 -20.75 19.21
CA HIS A 416 -24.04 -21.99 19.00
C HIS A 416 -23.20 -23.25 19.30
N GLU A 417 -21.94 -23.31 18.82
CA GLU A 417 -21.08 -24.49 18.95
C GLU A 417 -20.33 -24.57 20.28
N VAL A 418 -19.96 -23.43 20.87
CA VAL A 418 -19.08 -23.39 22.06
C VAL A 418 -19.85 -23.11 23.34
N ILE A 419 -20.87 -22.25 23.30
CA ILE A 419 -21.57 -21.75 24.49
C ILE A 419 -22.94 -22.43 24.66
N GLY A 420 -23.50 -23.03 23.61
CA GLY A 420 -24.77 -23.78 23.67
C GLY A 420 -26.00 -22.92 23.96
N CYS A 421 -25.92 -21.62 23.70
CA CYS A 421 -27.05 -20.70 23.81
C CYS A 421 -27.70 -20.51 22.43
N ASN A 422 -29.01 -20.82 22.35
CA ASN A 422 -29.86 -20.48 21.21
C ASN A 422 -30.14 -18.97 21.14
#